data_AF-A0A2D4KU64-F1
#
_entry.id   AF-A0A2D4KU64-F1
#
_cell.length_a   1.000
_cell.length_b   1.000
_cell.length_c   1.000
_cell.angle_alpha   90.00
_cell.angle_beta   90.00
_cell.angle_gamma   90.00
#
_symmetry.space_group_name_H-M   'P 1'
#
loop_
_entity.id
_entity.type
_entity.pdbx_description
1 polymer ?
#
loop_
_entity_poly.entity_id
_entity_poly.type
_entity_poly.pdbx_seq_one_letter_code
_entity_poly.pdbx_strand_id
1 'polypeptide(L)'
;LLSAIKLLCMRFQPDLVTVVDDLRLDILLRMLKSPHFSAKMNSLKEVTKLIEDSTLSKSVKNAIDTDRLLNWLVENSVLSIALEGNIDQAQYCDRIKGIIELLGSKLSLDELTKIWRIQSGQPSTVIENIHTIIAAAAVKFSSDQLSHLFILIQKSWECESDRVRQKLLSLIGRIGREARVEATTGKVCGTFF
;
A
#
# COMPACT_ATOMS: atom_id res chain seq x y z
N LEU A 1 21.02 4.89 -14.22
CA LEU A 1 20.98 4.98 -15.70
C LEU A 1 19.74 5.74 -16.20
N LEU A 2 18.51 5.26 -15.93
CA LEU A 2 17.27 5.94 -16.35
C LEU A 2 17.15 7.39 -15.84
N SER A 3 17.58 7.68 -14.61
CA SER A 3 17.59 9.06 -14.08
C SER A 3 18.53 10.00 -14.84
N ALA A 4 19.63 9.49 -15.39
CA ALA A 4 20.57 10.26 -16.22
C ALA A 4 20.02 10.46 -17.64
N ILE A 5 19.35 9.44 -18.19
CA ILE A 5 18.66 9.53 -19.48
C ILE A 5 17.52 10.56 -19.39
N LYS A 6 16.74 10.56 -18.30
CA LYS A 6 15.69 11.57 -18.06
C LYS A 6 16.25 13.00 -18.05
N LEU A 7 17.40 13.24 -17.41
CA LEU A 7 18.05 14.56 -17.41
C LEU A 7 18.49 15.00 -18.80
N LEU A 8 18.97 14.07 -19.62
CA LEU A 8 19.33 14.34 -21.00
C LEU A 8 18.08 14.63 -21.84
N CYS A 9 17.01 13.85 -21.70
CA CYS A 9 15.72 14.12 -22.36
C CYS A 9 15.15 15.48 -21.94
N MET A 10 15.21 15.84 -20.66
CA MET A 10 14.78 17.17 -20.19
C MET A 10 15.57 18.32 -20.81
N ARG A 11 16.81 18.09 -21.23
CA ARG A 11 17.67 19.10 -21.85
C ARG A 11 17.56 19.16 -23.37
N PHE A 12 17.33 18.01 -24.02
CA PHE A 12 17.46 17.88 -25.48
C PHE A 12 16.15 17.49 -26.18
N GLN A 13 15.24 16.79 -25.50
CA GLN A 13 13.99 16.31 -26.09
C GLN A 13 12.93 16.11 -25.01
N PRO A 14 12.23 17.19 -24.60
CA PRO A 14 11.30 17.16 -23.47
C PRO A 14 10.13 16.19 -23.69
N ASP A 15 9.77 15.91 -24.95
CA ASP A 15 8.72 14.95 -25.31
C ASP A 15 9.04 13.50 -24.90
N LEU A 16 10.33 13.16 -24.74
CA LEU A 16 10.76 11.82 -24.33
C LEU A 16 10.77 11.63 -22.81
N VAL A 17 10.61 12.70 -22.03
CA VAL A 17 10.69 12.65 -20.56
C VAL A 17 9.59 11.75 -19.99
N THR A 18 8.38 11.85 -20.55
CA THR A 18 7.24 11.02 -20.16
C THR A 18 7.46 9.55 -20.50
N VAL A 19 8.05 9.26 -21.67
CA VAL A 19 8.39 7.91 -22.12
C VAL A 19 9.43 7.25 -21.20
N VAL A 20 10.42 8.01 -20.73
CA VAL A 20 11.42 7.50 -19.78
C VAL A 20 10.79 7.19 -18.42
N ASP A 21 9.81 7.98 -18.00
CA ASP A 21 9.04 7.70 -16.78
C ASP A 21 8.18 6.43 -16.92
N ASP A 22 7.50 6.26 -18.05
CA ASP A 22 6.71 5.05 -18.35
C ASP A 22 7.60 3.80 -18.37
N LEU A 23 8.76 3.88 -19.05
CA LEU A 23 9.74 2.79 -19.05
C LEU A 23 10.25 2.44 -17.65
N ARG A 24 10.47 3.45 -16.79
CA ARG A 24 10.92 3.22 -15.42
C ARG A 24 9.84 2.49 -14.63
N LEU A 25 8.58 2.89 -14.75
CA LEU A 25 7.45 2.24 -14.11
C LEU A 25 7.26 0.80 -14.63
N ASP A 26 7.35 0.58 -15.94
CA ASP A 26 7.24 -0.76 -16.54
C ASP A 26 8.32 -1.73 -16.05
N ILE A 27 9.56 -1.25 -15.92
CA ILE A 27 10.66 -2.06 -15.37
C ILE A 27 10.37 -2.43 -13.92
N LEU A 28 9.86 -1.50 -13.11
CA LEU A 28 9.46 -1.78 -11.73
C LEU A 28 8.36 -2.84 -11.68
N LEU A 29 7.31 -2.71 -12.49
CA LEU A 29 6.25 -3.72 -12.56
C LEU A 29 6.80 -5.11 -12.92
N ARG A 30 7.70 -5.17 -13.90
CA ARG A 30 8.33 -6.42 -14.34
C ARG A 30 9.20 -7.03 -13.23
N MET A 31 9.94 -6.20 -12.49
CA MET A 31 10.73 -6.63 -11.34
C MET A 31 9.85 -7.14 -10.19
N LEU A 32 8.70 -6.52 -9.94
CA LEU A 32 7.77 -6.96 -8.90
C LEU A 32 7.07 -8.29 -9.26
N LYS A 33 6.80 -8.52 -10.55
CA LYS A 33 6.26 -9.79 -11.06
C LYS A 33 7.31 -10.90 -11.18
N SER A 34 8.59 -10.59 -10.98
CA SER A 34 9.68 -11.58 -11.03
C SER A 34 9.56 -12.61 -9.91
N PRO A 35 9.93 -13.88 -10.12
CA PRO A 35 9.95 -14.89 -9.06
C PRO A 35 11.03 -14.62 -7.99
N HIS A 36 11.98 -13.72 -8.26
CA HIS A 36 13.11 -13.47 -7.37
C HIS A 36 12.81 -12.39 -6.32
N PHE A 37 12.93 -12.75 -5.03
CA PHE A 37 12.74 -11.82 -3.91
C PHE A 37 13.56 -10.53 -4.04
N SER A 38 14.84 -10.65 -4.43
CA SER A 38 15.73 -9.49 -4.62
C SER A 38 15.18 -8.49 -5.65
N ALA A 39 14.60 -8.99 -6.75
CA ALA A 39 13.98 -8.14 -7.77
C ALA A 39 12.72 -7.43 -7.22
N LYS A 40 11.84 -8.17 -6.52
CA LYS A 40 10.65 -7.60 -5.88
C LYS A 40 11.01 -6.52 -4.85
N MET A 41 11.97 -6.82 -3.98
CA MET A 41 12.44 -5.91 -2.94
C MET A 41 13.06 -4.64 -3.53
N ASN A 42 13.90 -4.76 -4.55
CA ASN A 42 14.49 -3.60 -5.22
C ASN A 42 13.42 -2.74 -5.91
N SER A 43 12.38 -3.37 -6.48
CA SER A 43 11.24 -2.65 -7.02
C SER A 43 10.51 -1.84 -5.94
N LEU A 44 10.18 -2.46 -4.81
CA LEU A 44 9.47 -1.77 -3.73
C LEU A 44 10.30 -0.64 -3.11
N LYS A 45 11.62 -0.83 -2.97
CA LYS A 45 12.53 0.23 -2.52
C LYS A 45 12.50 1.44 -3.45
N GLU A 46 12.55 1.19 -4.76
CA GLU A 46 12.52 2.27 -5.75
C GLU A 46 11.15 2.96 -5.81
N VAL A 47 10.04 2.21 -5.68
CA VAL A 47 8.69 2.80 -5.58
C VAL A 47 8.56 3.68 -4.34
N THR A 48 9.04 3.21 -3.18
CA THR A 48 9.02 4.01 -1.94
C THR A 48 9.85 5.28 -2.11
N LYS A 49 11.01 5.18 -2.74
CA LYS A 49 11.85 6.35 -3.03
C LYS A 49 11.19 7.33 -3.99
N LEU A 50 10.52 6.83 -5.04
CA LEU A 50 9.79 7.68 -5.99
C LEU A 50 8.68 8.48 -5.30
N ILE A 51 8.01 7.86 -4.34
CA ILE A 51 7.00 8.48 -3.48
C ILE A 51 7.62 9.57 -2.58
N GLU A 52 8.75 9.27 -1.93
CA GLU A 52 9.46 10.24 -1.09
C GLU A 52 9.94 11.44 -1.91
N ASP A 53 10.52 11.18 -3.08
CA ASP A 53 11.01 12.18 -4.03
C ASP A 53 9.86 13.07 -4.57
N SER A 54 8.65 12.53 -4.71
CA SER A 54 7.48 13.26 -5.23
C SER A 54 6.75 14.09 -4.15
N THR A 55 6.81 13.67 -2.89
CA THR A 55 6.17 14.36 -1.74
C THR A 55 7.02 15.49 -1.16
N LEU A 56 8.36 15.40 -1.22
CA LEU A 56 9.31 16.41 -0.70
C LEU A 56 9.52 17.62 -1.63
N SER A 57 8.52 17.93 -2.47
CA SER A 57 8.50 18.99 -3.49
C SER A 57 9.41 20.20 -3.18
N LYS A 58 10.58 20.26 -3.86
CA LYS A 58 11.29 21.50 -4.30
C LYS A 58 12.62 21.36 -5.05
N SER A 59 13.24 20.18 -5.23
CA SER A 59 14.64 20.15 -5.77
C SER A 59 14.95 19.19 -6.92
N VAL A 60 14.13 18.17 -7.21
CA VAL A 60 14.51 17.18 -8.23
C VAL A 60 13.74 17.43 -9.52
N LYS A 61 14.38 18.05 -10.51
CA LYS A 61 13.83 18.22 -11.87
C LYS A 61 13.33 16.90 -12.49
N ASN A 62 13.72 15.75 -11.95
CA ASN A 62 13.33 14.42 -12.40
C ASN A 62 12.18 13.73 -11.64
N ALA A 63 11.51 14.37 -10.69
CA ALA A 63 10.44 13.70 -9.95
C ALA A 63 9.27 13.30 -10.87
N ILE A 64 8.67 12.14 -10.61
CA ILE A 64 7.39 11.75 -11.22
C ILE A 64 6.31 12.40 -10.35
N ASP A 65 5.27 12.94 -10.98
CA ASP A 65 4.14 13.51 -10.26
C ASP A 65 3.48 12.48 -9.33
N THR A 66 3.20 12.88 -8.09
CA THR A 66 2.65 11.98 -7.07
C THR A 66 1.32 11.39 -7.51
N ASP A 67 0.44 12.17 -8.14
CA ASP A 67 -0.86 11.66 -8.59
C ASP A 67 -0.70 10.64 -9.71
N ARG A 68 0.23 10.88 -10.65
CA ARG A 68 0.55 9.90 -11.70
C ARG A 68 1.08 8.59 -11.13
N LEU A 69 1.97 8.65 -10.14
CA LEU A 69 2.53 7.48 -9.48
C LEU A 69 1.45 6.68 -8.72
N LEU A 70 0.56 7.37 -8.00
CA LEU A 70 -0.55 6.74 -7.30
C LEU A 70 -1.54 6.09 -8.26
N ASN A 71 -1.88 6.75 -9.37
CA ASN A 71 -2.77 6.18 -10.40
C ASN A 71 -2.16 4.91 -11.00
N TRP A 72 -0.86 4.93 -11.32
CA TRP A 72 -0.16 3.75 -11.83
C TRP A 72 -0.18 2.57 -10.85
N LEU A 73 -0.04 2.82 -9.53
CA LEU A 73 -0.09 1.79 -8.51
C LEU A 73 -1.46 1.07 -8.46
N VAL A 74 -2.54 1.83 -8.60
CA VAL A 74 -3.92 1.32 -8.64
C VAL A 74 -4.17 0.56 -9.94
N GLU A 75 -3.89 1.18 -11.09
CA GLU A 75 -4.14 0.61 -12.43
C GLU A 75 -3.42 -0.74 -12.62
N ASN A 76 -2.21 -0.87 -12.08
CA ASN A 76 -1.41 -2.09 -12.22
C ASN A 76 -1.59 -3.08 -11.07
N SER A 77 -2.50 -2.80 -10.13
CA SER A 77 -2.76 -3.64 -8.95
C SER A 77 -1.48 -4.01 -8.20
N VAL A 78 -0.55 -3.06 -8.09
CA VAL A 78 0.81 -3.28 -7.57
C VAL A 78 0.78 -3.82 -6.15
N LEU A 79 -0.15 -3.32 -5.32
CA LEU A 79 -0.35 -3.80 -3.96
C LEU A 79 -0.78 -5.27 -3.92
N SER A 80 -1.70 -5.70 -4.79
CA SER A 80 -2.14 -7.09 -4.84
C SER A 80 -0.99 -8.02 -5.20
N ILE A 81 -0.19 -7.65 -6.21
CA ILE A 81 1.01 -8.41 -6.62
C ILE A 81 2.06 -8.44 -5.49
N ALA A 82 2.26 -7.30 -4.82
CA ALA A 82 3.22 -7.19 -3.74
C ALA A 82 2.81 -8.05 -2.55
N LEU A 83 1.53 -8.05 -2.18
CA LEU A 83 0.98 -8.84 -1.08
C LEU A 83 0.94 -10.35 -1.38
N GLU A 84 0.90 -10.78 -2.63
CA GLU A 84 1.12 -12.21 -2.96
C GLU A 84 2.59 -12.64 -2.82
N GLY A 85 3.49 -11.71 -2.49
CA GLY A 85 4.91 -11.96 -2.30
C GLY A 85 5.29 -12.43 -0.89
N ASN A 86 6.52 -12.08 -0.50
CA ASN A 86 7.15 -12.53 0.75
C ASN A 86 6.69 -11.70 1.96
N ILE A 87 5.40 -11.72 2.29
CA ILE A 87 4.84 -10.97 3.45
C ILE A 87 5.44 -11.46 4.78
N ASP A 88 5.96 -12.69 4.84
CA ASP A 88 6.67 -13.22 6.01
C ASP A 88 7.89 -12.37 6.40
N GLN A 89 8.50 -11.67 5.44
CA GLN A 89 9.66 -10.83 5.66
C GLN A 89 9.25 -9.43 6.13
N ALA A 90 9.57 -9.08 7.38
CA ALA A 90 9.22 -7.78 7.98
C ALA A 90 9.66 -6.58 7.12
N GLN A 91 10.89 -6.60 6.57
CA GLN A 91 11.38 -5.51 5.71
C GLN A 91 10.56 -5.33 4.43
N TYR A 92 9.99 -6.41 3.90
CA TYR A 92 9.16 -6.37 2.70
C TYR A 92 7.76 -5.85 3.04
N CYS A 93 7.21 -6.33 4.16
CA CYS A 93 5.96 -5.85 4.76
C CYS A 93 6.01 -4.33 5.05
N ASP A 94 7.10 -3.82 5.63
CA ASP A 94 7.26 -2.39 5.94
C ASP A 94 7.22 -1.51 4.68
N ARG A 95 7.76 -1.99 3.56
CA ARG A 95 7.70 -1.26 2.28
C ARG A 95 6.29 -1.23 1.72
N ILE A 96 5.56 -2.35 1.80
CA ILE A 96 4.15 -2.38 1.40
C ILE A 96 3.32 -1.46 2.28
N LYS A 97 3.59 -1.44 3.59
CA LYS A 97 2.94 -0.55 4.57
C LYS A 97 3.03 0.91 4.13
N GLY A 98 4.22 1.40 3.78
CA GLY A 98 4.40 2.79 3.32
C GLY A 98 3.65 3.09 2.01
N ILE A 99 3.58 2.13 1.09
CA ILE A 99 2.86 2.31 -0.18
C ILE A 99 1.34 2.34 0.04
N ILE A 100 0.80 1.41 0.84
CA ILE A 100 -0.64 1.34 1.10
C ILE A 100 -1.14 2.53 1.91
N GLU A 101 -0.32 3.07 2.82
CA GLU A 101 -0.68 4.21 3.65
C GLU A 101 -0.99 5.43 2.78
N LEU A 102 -0.25 5.63 1.70
CA LEU A 102 -0.49 6.71 0.74
C LEU A 102 -1.63 6.41 -0.23
N LEU A 103 -1.84 5.15 -0.57
CA LEU A 103 -2.96 4.73 -1.42
C LEU A 103 -4.28 4.64 -0.66
N GLY A 104 -4.29 4.76 0.67
CA GLY A 104 -5.43 4.45 1.52
C GLY A 104 -6.74 5.07 1.02
N SER A 105 -6.75 6.35 0.67
CA SER A 105 -7.94 7.05 0.17
C SER A 105 -8.30 6.73 -1.30
N LYS A 106 -7.34 6.23 -2.10
CA LYS A 106 -7.54 5.89 -3.52
C LYS A 106 -7.92 4.42 -3.75
N LEU A 107 -7.84 3.57 -2.73
CA LEU A 107 -8.19 2.15 -2.84
C LEU A 107 -9.68 1.94 -3.09
N SER A 108 -10.03 1.10 -4.06
CA SER A 108 -11.43 0.66 -4.23
C SER A 108 -11.84 -0.34 -3.13
N LEU A 109 -13.15 -0.46 -2.89
CA LEU A 109 -13.69 -1.47 -1.96
C LEU A 109 -13.37 -2.91 -2.41
N ASP A 110 -13.29 -3.14 -3.73
CA ASP A 110 -12.91 -4.44 -4.29
C ASP A 110 -11.43 -4.77 -4.01
N GLU A 111 -10.53 -3.81 -4.19
CA GLU A 111 -9.11 -3.97 -3.84
C GLU A 111 -8.93 -4.22 -2.35
N LEU A 112 -9.64 -3.49 -1.48
CA LEU A 112 -9.62 -3.74 -0.05
C LEU A 112 -10.08 -5.16 0.30
N THR A 113 -11.10 -5.67 -0.40
CA THR A 113 -11.56 -7.06 -0.26
C THR A 113 -10.50 -8.06 -0.71
N LYS A 114 -9.84 -7.80 -1.83
CA LYS A 114 -8.75 -8.64 -2.35
C LYS A 114 -7.61 -8.71 -1.33
N ILE A 115 -7.16 -7.56 -0.83
CA ILE A 115 -6.12 -7.46 0.21
C ILE A 115 -6.54 -8.26 1.46
N TRP A 116 -7.79 -8.10 1.91
CA TRP A 116 -8.32 -8.83 3.07
C TRP A 116 -8.28 -10.35 2.88
N ARG A 117 -8.64 -10.85 1.68
CA ARG A 117 -8.69 -12.29 1.37
C ARG A 117 -7.32 -12.96 1.36
N ILE A 118 -6.23 -12.22 1.14
CA ILE A 118 -4.87 -12.80 1.11
C ILE A 118 -4.52 -13.46 2.46
N GLN A 119 -5.10 -12.99 3.57
CA GLN A 119 -4.84 -13.57 4.89
C GLN A 119 -5.43 -14.98 5.07
N SER A 120 -6.43 -15.36 4.27
CA SER A 120 -7.14 -16.63 4.41
C SER A 120 -6.21 -17.80 4.07
N GLY A 121 -6.07 -18.75 4.99
CA GLY A 121 -5.21 -19.93 4.82
C GLY A 121 -3.71 -19.66 4.98
N GLN A 122 -3.30 -18.46 5.39
CA GLN A 122 -1.90 -18.10 5.62
C GLN A 122 -1.46 -18.36 7.07
N PRO A 123 -0.15 -18.52 7.34
CA PRO A 123 0.35 -18.70 8.69
C PRO A 123 0.10 -17.46 9.57
N SER A 124 0.09 -17.69 10.88
CA SER A 124 -0.17 -16.69 11.94
C SER A 124 0.58 -15.37 11.74
N THR A 125 1.85 -15.43 11.34
CA THR A 125 2.75 -14.29 11.14
C THR A 125 2.34 -13.44 9.93
N VAL A 126 2.00 -14.08 8.81
CA VAL A 126 1.55 -13.40 7.60
C VAL A 126 0.22 -12.69 7.83
N ILE A 127 -0.71 -13.32 8.57
CA ILE A 127 -1.98 -12.68 8.97
C ILE A 127 -1.72 -11.41 9.77
N GLU A 128 -0.82 -11.45 10.77
CA GLU A 128 -0.48 -10.29 11.60
C GLU A 128 0.21 -9.16 10.81
N ASN A 129 1.02 -9.51 9.81
CA ASN A 129 1.63 -8.56 8.90
C ASN A 129 0.59 -7.89 8.00
N ILE A 130 -0.36 -8.65 7.44
CA ILE A 130 -1.48 -8.08 6.66
C ILE A 130 -2.33 -7.16 7.55
N HIS A 131 -2.65 -7.57 8.77
CA HIS A 131 -3.37 -6.74 9.75
C HIS A 131 -2.61 -5.43 10.04
N THR A 132 -1.29 -5.51 10.16
CA THR A 132 -0.42 -4.33 10.37
C THR A 132 -0.47 -3.37 9.17
N ILE A 133 -0.41 -3.90 7.96
CA ILE A 133 -0.50 -3.13 6.71
C ILE A 133 -1.87 -2.44 6.60
N ILE A 134 -2.96 -3.17 6.87
CA ILE A 134 -4.32 -2.63 6.82
C ILE A 134 -4.54 -1.58 7.92
N ALA A 135 -4.04 -1.80 9.13
CA ALA A 135 -4.15 -0.83 10.22
C ALA A 135 -3.51 0.51 9.87
N ALA A 136 -2.33 0.49 9.24
CA ALA A 136 -1.64 1.67 8.78
C ALA A 136 -2.44 2.45 7.72
N ALA A 137 -3.01 1.73 6.76
CA ALA A 137 -3.81 2.34 5.71
C ALA A 137 -5.16 2.87 6.24
N ALA A 138 -5.71 2.24 7.28
CA ALA A 138 -7.02 2.56 7.82
C ALA A 138 -7.15 4.00 8.31
N VAL A 139 -6.04 4.65 8.69
CA VAL A 139 -6.03 6.07 9.08
C VAL A 139 -6.40 6.99 7.92
N LYS A 140 -6.08 6.60 6.68
CA LYS A 140 -6.37 7.34 5.45
C LYS A 140 -7.65 6.87 4.75
N PHE A 141 -8.34 5.86 5.30
CA PHE A 141 -9.56 5.35 4.70
C PHE A 141 -10.73 6.33 4.86
N SER A 142 -11.52 6.44 3.80
CA SER A 142 -12.83 7.08 3.80
C SER A 142 -13.84 6.31 4.68
N SER A 143 -14.96 6.96 4.99
CA SER A 143 -16.04 6.35 5.76
C SER A 143 -16.52 5.03 5.14
N ASP A 144 -16.68 4.99 3.82
CA ASP A 144 -17.17 3.81 3.10
C ASP A 144 -16.16 2.65 3.16
N GLN A 145 -14.87 2.95 3.02
CA GLN A 145 -13.80 1.95 3.13
C GLN A 145 -13.69 1.38 4.54
N LEU A 146 -13.81 2.22 5.57
CA LEU A 146 -13.85 1.76 6.96
C LEU A 146 -15.08 0.90 7.25
N SER A 147 -16.27 1.34 6.82
CA SER A 147 -17.50 0.55 6.94
C SER A 147 -17.37 -0.80 6.25
N HIS A 148 -16.81 -0.84 5.04
CA HIS A 148 -16.55 -2.08 4.32
C HIS A 148 -15.55 -2.98 5.04
N LEU A 149 -14.46 -2.42 5.58
CA LEU A 149 -13.49 -3.16 6.39
C LEU A 149 -14.15 -3.79 7.62
N PHE A 150 -15.02 -3.06 8.33
CA PHE A 150 -15.74 -3.61 9.48
C PHE A 150 -16.69 -4.74 9.10
N ILE A 151 -17.36 -4.67 7.94
CA ILE A 151 -18.18 -5.76 7.41
C ILE A 151 -17.31 -7.00 7.13
N LEU A 152 -16.12 -6.82 6.54
CA LEU A 152 -15.18 -7.92 6.30
C LEU A 152 -14.70 -8.56 7.61
N ILE A 153 -14.38 -7.74 8.62
CA ILE A 153 -14.00 -8.21 9.95
C ILE A 153 -15.14 -9.00 10.60
N GLN A 154 -16.38 -8.51 10.52
CA GLN A 154 -17.55 -9.19 11.08
C GLN A 154 -17.79 -10.54 10.39
N LYS A 155 -17.68 -10.62 9.06
CA LYS A 155 -17.78 -11.90 8.34
C LYS A 155 -16.70 -12.88 8.76
N SER A 156 -15.45 -12.42 8.90
CA SER A 156 -14.37 -13.25 9.42
C SER A 156 -14.60 -13.67 10.88
N TRP A 157 -15.23 -12.82 11.69
CA TRP A 157 -15.56 -13.15 13.08
C TRP A 157 -16.54 -14.32 13.22
N GLU A 158 -17.53 -14.39 12.33
CA GLU A 158 -18.57 -15.42 12.33
C GLU A 158 -18.01 -16.79 11.88
N CYS A 159 -17.05 -16.81 10.95
CA CYS A 159 -16.53 -18.06 10.38
C CYS A 159 -15.26 -18.61 11.06
N GLU A 160 -14.47 -17.77 11.74
CA GLU A 160 -13.12 -18.15 12.18
C GLU A 160 -13.03 -18.60 13.65
N SER A 161 -11.94 -19.30 13.98
CA SER A 161 -11.65 -19.80 15.34
C SER A 161 -11.37 -18.68 16.36
N ASP A 162 -11.50 -18.98 17.66
CA ASP A 162 -11.26 -18.01 18.75
C ASP A 162 -9.88 -17.35 18.72
N ARG A 163 -8.86 -18.08 18.23
CA ARG A 163 -7.51 -17.55 18.06
C ARG A 163 -7.44 -16.44 17.01
N VAL A 164 -8.23 -16.54 15.94
CA VAL A 164 -8.32 -15.50 14.91
C VAL A 164 -9.18 -14.34 15.41
N ARG A 165 -10.25 -14.60 16.16
CA ARG A 165 -11.07 -13.56 16.81
C ARG A 165 -10.22 -12.65 17.71
N GLN A 166 -9.32 -13.21 18.52
CA GLN A 166 -8.39 -12.40 19.32
C GLN A 166 -7.51 -11.48 18.48
N LYS A 167 -7.06 -11.92 17.30
CA LYS A 167 -6.29 -11.09 16.38
C LYS A 167 -7.12 -10.01 15.72
N LEU A 168 -8.37 -10.30 15.37
CA LEU A 168 -9.30 -9.31 14.85
C LEU A 168 -9.57 -8.21 15.89
N LEU A 169 -9.72 -8.57 17.17
CA LEU A 169 -9.81 -7.57 18.26
C LEU A 169 -8.54 -6.71 18.34
N SER A 170 -7.36 -7.32 18.23
CA SER A 170 -6.09 -6.59 18.21
C SER A 170 -6.00 -5.62 17.02
N LEU A 171 -6.45 -6.05 15.83
CA LEU A 171 -6.53 -5.21 14.63
C LEU A 171 -7.46 -4.01 14.85
N ILE A 172 -8.69 -4.23 15.34
CA ILE A 172 -9.64 -3.14 15.64
C ILE A 172 -9.02 -2.17 16.66
N GLY A 173 -8.38 -2.70 17.71
CA GLY A 173 -7.71 -1.88 18.72
C GLY A 173 -6.53 -1.07 18.14
N ARG A 174 -5.83 -1.60 17.13
CA ARG A 174 -4.78 -0.86 16.41
C ARG A 174 -5.36 0.22 15.52
N ILE A 175 -6.38 -0.09 14.70
CA ILE A 175 -7.08 0.90 13.88
C ILE A 175 -7.61 2.04 14.75
N GLY A 176 -8.24 1.73 15.88
CA GLY A 176 -8.76 2.73 16.81
C GLY A 176 -7.67 3.58 17.48
N ARG A 177 -6.45 3.06 17.66
CA ARG A 177 -5.31 3.83 18.17
C ARG A 177 -4.69 4.71 17.07
N GLU A 178 -4.46 4.16 15.88
CA GLU A 178 -3.84 4.87 14.77
C GLU A 178 -4.76 5.98 14.23
N ALA A 179 -6.08 5.77 14.19
CA ALA A 179 -7.07 6.80 13.85
C ALA A 179 -7.09 7.99 14.83
N ARG A 180 -6.69 7.79 16.10
CA ARG A 180 -6.57 8.88 17.08
C ARG A 180 -5.31 9.73 16.88
N VAL A 181 -4.32 9.26 16.13
CA VAL A 181 -3.00 9.90 16.00
C VAL A 181 -2.98 10.96 14.88
N GLU A 182 -3.81 10.86 13.83
CA GLU A 182 -3.76 11.83 12.72
C GLU A 182 -4.81 12.95 12.71
N ALA A 183 -6.00 12.80 13.30
CA ALA A 183 -6.94 13.93 13.46
C ALA A 183 -8.11 13.61 14.39
N THR A 184 -8.41 14.56 15.28
CA THR A 184 -9.79 14.95 15.65
C THR A 184 -10.68 13.84 16.27
N THR A 185 -10.61 13.78 17.59
CA THR A 185 -11.67 13.35 18.52
C THR A 185 -13.07 13.60 17.94
N GLY A 186 -13.82 12.55 17.58
CA GLY A 186 -15.20 12.78 17.16
C GLY A 186 -16.06 11.56 16.87
N LYS A 187 -15.55 10.53 16.18
CA LYS A 187 -16.45 9.47 15.65
C LYS A 187 -16.21 8.04 16.15
N VAL A 188 -15.20 7.80 16.98
CA VAL A 188 -14.91 6.44 17.48
C VAL A 188 -15.75 6.06 18.73
N CYS A 189 -16.47 7.01 19.34
CA CYS A 189 -17.31 6.74 20.53
C CYS A 189 -18.81 6.57 20.25
N GLY A 190 -19.26 6.54 18.99
CA GLY A 190 -20.69 6.64 18.67
C GLY A 190 -21.45 5.36 18.36
N THR A 191 -20.83 4.18 18.35
CA THR A 191 -21.52 2.93 17.91
C THR A 191 -21.72 1.88 19.00
N PHE A 192 -21.49 2.22 20.27
CA PHE A 192 -21.78 1.32 21.41
C PHE A 192 -22.43 2.04 22.61
N PHE A 193 -23.25 3.05 22.36
CA PHE A 193 -24.32 3.48 23.27
C PHE A 193 -25.62 3.59 22.51
#